data_AF-A0A2E2MSK7-F1
#
_entry.id   AF-A0A2E2MSK7-F1
#
_cell.length_a   1.000
_cell.length_b   1.000
_cell.length_c   1.000
_cell.angle_alpha   90.00
_cell.angle_beta   90.00
_cell.angle_gamma   90.00
#
_symmetry.space_group_name_H-M   'P 1'
#
loop_
_entity.id
_entity.type
_entity.pdbx_description
1 polymer ?
#
loop_
_entity_poly.entity_id
_entity_poly.type
_entity_poly.pdbx_seq_one_letter_code
_entity_poly.pdbx_strand_id
1 'polypeptide(L)'
;MTDPTSLNRIARDQAKHLTGQVAWPTILLGLVVFSAYWVIPYLVAFVNFSLWFAIPIMVVLTYAAYTVLHESVHGSIRGKNKSLQWLNDGLGYLSGTILLTPLTVHRPEHLSHHANTNHGDRDPDQYSAGIVGSPREIFRSVWDGVATQYRFYMSTHWQKAPARRNAMLILEIFLGIGLRVLPFVVLFSTNNPELTSGWWRLVVLFLVSGFLGVYVLVYLFAYIVHRPHTETGRYRDTSTIVIKGPLSKVVTLFWGYQNYHSIHHLFPSVPFFHYRRLFDDISGIMDEMGAPIYQLTWAGLRKIRAADL
;
A
#
# COMPACT_ATOMS: atom_id res chain seq x y z
N MET A 1 -9.20 -16.75 33.23
CA MET A 1 -8.19 -16.59 32.17
C MET A 1 -8.71 -17.31 30.94
N THR A 2 -9.08 -16.58 29.89
CA THR A 2 -9.49 -17.16 28.61
C THR A 2 -8.26 -17.61 27.84
N ASP A 3 -8.20 -18.88 27.43
CA ASP A 3 -7.10 -19.43 26.63
C ASP A 3 -6.93 -18.66 25.29
N PRO A 4 -5.69 -18.34 24.84
CA PRO A 4 -5.42 -17.61 23.60
C PRO A 4 -6.09 -18.17 22.34
N THR A 5 -6.29 -19.50 22.27
CA THR A 5 -6.99 -20.13 21.14
C THR A 5 -8.46 -19.72 21.07
N SER A 6 -9.11 -19.60 22.24
CA SER A 6 -10.50 -19.15 22.35
C SER A 6 -10.63 -17.68 21.95
N LEU A 7 -9.73 -16.83 22.45
CA LEU A 7 -9.70 -15.41 22.12
C LEU A 7 -9.51 -15.17 20.61
N ASN A 8 -8.56 -15.87 19.98
CA ASN A 8 -8.35 -15.79 18.54
C ASN A 8 -9.57 -16.30 17.74
N ARG A 9 -10.32 -17.29 18.26
CA ARG A 9 -11.57 -17.75 17.63
C ARG A 9 -12.64 -16.65 17.65
N ILE A 10 -12.84 -16.02 18.81
CA ILE A 10 -13.80 -14.91 18.95
C ILE A 10 -13.43 -13.76 17.99
N ALA A 11 -12.16 -13.36 17.95
CA ALA A 11 -11.70 -12.31 17.05
C ALA A 11 -11.91 -12.67 15.56
N ARG A 12 -11.64 -13.93 15.18
CA ARG A 12 -11.93 -14.43 13.83
C ARG A 12 -13.41 -14.39 13.48
N ASP A 13 -14.28 -14.71 14.44
CA ASP A 13 -15.73 -14.69 14.21
C ASP A 13 -16.23 -13.25 14.02
N GLN A 14 -15.72 -12.27 14.79
CA GLN A 14 -15.98 -10.85 14.54
C GLN A 14 -15.51 -10.42 13.15
N ALA A 15 -14.29 -10.80 12.75
CA ALA A 15 -13.76 -10.49 11.43
C ALA A 15 -14.64 -11.05 10.30
N LYS A 16 -15.18 -12.27 10.44
CA LYS A 16 -16.05 -12.88 9.42
C LYS A 16 -17.28 -12.03 9.10
N HIS A 17 -17.86 -11.34 10.08
CA HIS A 17 -19.03 -10.47 9.87
C HIS A 17 -18.71 -9.25 8.98
N LEU A 18 -17.45 -8.85 8.90
CA LEU A 18 -16.97 -7.70 8.12
C LEU A 18 -16.33 -8.11 6.79
N THR A 19 -16.43 -9.39 6.41
CA THR A 19 -15.80 -9.94 5.19
C THR A 19 -16.82 -10.51 4.22
N GLY A 20 -16.41 -10.60 2.96
CA GLY A 20 -17.08 -11.45 1.97
C GLY A 20 -18.06 -10.73 1.05
N GLN A 21 -18.38 -9.47 1.32
CA GLN A 21 -19.06 -8.59 0.35
C GLN A 21 -18.07 -8.01 -0.65
N VAL A 22 -18.57 -7.54 -1.79
CA VAL A 22 -17.78 -6.78 -2.77
C VAL A 22 -17.42 -5.43 -2.16
N ALA A 23 -16.13 -5.08 -2.18
CA ALA A 23 -15.63 -3.86 -1.55
C ALA A 23 -15.79 -2.65 -2.49
N TRP A 24 -17.03 -2.18 -2.66
CA TRP A 24 -17.35 -1.00 -3.48
C TRP A 24 -16.51 0.25 -3.18
N PRO A 25 -16.20 0.59 -1.91
CA PRO A 25 -15.31 1.72 -1.62
C PRO A 25 -13.92 1.56 -2.24
N THR A 26 -13.35 0.35 -2.24
CA THR A 26 -12.05 0.07 -2.84
C THR A 26 -12.11 0.17 -4.37
N ILE A 27 -13.20 -0.29 -4.98
CA ILE A 27 -13.42 -0.17 -6.43
C ILE A 27 -13.48 1.30 -6.84
N LEU A 28 -14.30 2.11 -6.15
CA LEU A 28 -14.43 3.54 -6.43
C LEU A 28 -13.10 4.26 -6.23
N LEU A 29 -12.38 3.95 -5.14
CA LEU A 29 -11.05 4.50 -4.89
C LEU A 29 -10.09 4.18 -6.05
N GLY A 30 -10.04 2.93 -6.49
CA GLY A 30 -9.16 2.51 -7.58
C GLY A 30 -9.44 3.22 -8.90
N LEU A 31 -10.71 3.35 -9.29
CA LEU A 31 -11.09 4.04 -10.52
C LEU A 31 -10.76 5.54 -10.46
N VAL A 32 -11.13 6.21 -9.36
CA VAL A 32 -10.86 7.64 -9.16
C VAL A 32 -9.36 7.91 -9.14
N VAL A 33 -8.59 7.13 -8.38
CA VAL A 33 -7.14 7.32 -8.25
C VAL A 33 -6.43 7.05 -9.57
N PHE A 34 -6.81 5.99 -10.29
CA PHE A 34 -6.22 5.68 -11.59
C PHE A 34 -6.46 6.79 -12.61
N SER A 35 -7.72 7.22 -12.77
CA SER A 35 -8.06 8.30 -13.69
C SER A 35 -7.40 9.62 -13.29
N ALA A 36 -7.46 9.99 -12.01
CA ALA A 36 -6.85 11.23 -11.52
C ALA A 36 -5.35 11.24 -11.76
N TYR A 37 -4.63 10.17 -11.41
CA TYR A 37 -3.18 10.11 -11.54
C TYR A 37 -2.73 10.28 -12.99
N TRP A 38 -3.38 9.58 -13.93
CA TRP A 38 -2.99 9.61 -15.34
C TRP A 38 -3.45 10.87 -16.09
N VAL A 39 -4.39 11.65 -15.54
CA VAL A 39 -4.76 12.97 -16.10
C VAL A 39 -3.72 14.05 -15.76
N ILE A 40 -3.07 14.00 -14.59
CA ILE A 40 -2.14 15.05 -14.13
C ILE A 40 -1.01 15.36 -15.14
N PRO A 41 -0.31 14.36 -15.73
CA PRO A 41 0.73 14.64 -16.73
C PRO A 41 0.23 15.47 -17.92
N TYR A 42 -1.00 15.20 -18.40
CA TYR A 42 -1.59 15.99 -19.48
C TYR A 42 -1.95 17.40 -19.03
N LEU A 43 -2.41 17.57 -17.78
CA LEU A 43 -2.65 18.91 -17.27
C LEU A 43 -1.36 19.74 -17.18
N VAL A 44 -0.26 19.12 -16.74
CA VAL A 44 1.05 19.77 -16.70
C VAL A 44 1.54 20.12 -18.11
N ALA A 45 1.37 19.21 -19.07
CA ALA A 45 1.86 19.37 -20.44
C ALA A 45 1.06 20.39 -21.26
N PHE A 46 -0.27 20.40 -21.15
CA PHE A 46 -1.15 21.11 -22.10
C PHE A 46 -1.88 22.32 -21.53
N VAL A 47 -2.06 22.42 -20.20
CA VAL A 47 -2.75 23.57 -19.57
C VAL A 47 -1.88 24.27 -18.54
N ASN A 48 -0.55 24.07 -18.61
CA ASN A 48 0.43 24.70 -17.74
C ASN A 48 0.16 24.47 -16.23
N PHE A 49 -0.43 23.33 -15.85
CA PHE A 49 -0.69 23.03 -14.45
C PHE A 49 0.62 22.98 -13.64
N SER A 50 0.65 23.70 -12.52
CA SER A 50 1.88 23.93 -11.76
C SER A 50 2.42 22.63 -11.15
N LEU A 51 3.74 22.41 -11.29
CA LEU A 51 4.43 21.28 -10.67
C LEU A 51 4.31 21.31 -9.14
N TRP A 52 4.21 22.51 -8.54
CA TRP A 52 4.02 22.68 -7.10
C TRP A 52 2.73 22.03 -6.58
N PHE A 53 1.68 21.95 -7.40
CA PHE A 53 0.44 21.25 -7.04
C PHE A 53 0.42 19.83 -7.59
N ALA A 54 0.91 19.61 -8.82
CA ALA A 54 0.91 18.32 -9.47
C ALA A 54 1.69 17.26 -8.69
N ILE A 55 2.88 17.61 -8.17
CA ILE A 55 3.75 16.66 -7.46
C ILE A 55 3.09 16.18 -6.15
N PRO A 56 2.66 17.05 -5.21
CA PRO A 56 1.97 16.60 -3.99
C PRO A 56 0.71 15.79 -4.28
N ILE A 57 -0.08 16.17 -5.30
CA ILE A 57 -1.28 15.41 -5.69
C ILE A 57 -0.88 14.01 -6.12
N MET A 58 0.11 13.86 -7.00
CA MET A 58 0.57 12.54 -7.45
C MET A 58 1.15 11.70 -6.31
N VAL A 59 1.84 12.30 -5.34
CA VAL A 59 2.33 11.60 -4.13
C VAL A 59 1.16 11.00 -3.32
N VAL A 60 0.11 11.79 -3.08
CA VAL A 60 -1.11 11.31 -2.37
C VAL A 60 -1.81 10.22 -3.16
N LEU A 61 -1.92 10.39 -4.48
CA LEU A 61 -2.53 9.40 -5.37
C LEU A 61 -1.73 8.10 -5.44
N THR A 62 -0.39 8.16 -5.40
CA THR A 62 0.47 6.97 -5.31
C THR A 62 0.20 6.19 -4.02
N TYR A 63 0.11 6.87 -2.88
CA TYR A 63 -0.22 6.24 -1.61
C TYR A 63 -1.62 5.59 -1.62
N ALA A 64 -2.62 6.31 -2.15
CA ALA A 64 -3.98 5.81 -2.30
C ALA A 64 -4.06 4.60 -3.27
N ALA A 65 -3.29 4.62 -4.36
CA ALA A 65 -3.21 3.51 -5.31
C ALA A 65 -2.66 2.25 -4.65
N TYR A 66 -1.68 2.40 -3.76
CA TYR A 66 -1.13 1.26 -3.03
C TYR A 66 -2.18 0.59 -2.15
N THR A 67 -3.09 1.35 -1.52
CA THR A 67 -4.21 0.77 -0.75
C THR A 67 -5.04 -0.19 -1.62
N VAL A 68 -5.29 0.16 -2.88
CA VAL A 68 -6.05 -0.68 -3.81
C VAL A 68 -5.24 -1.90 -4.27
N LEU A 69 -3.95 -1.70 -4.59
CA LEU A 69 -3.03 -2.80 -4.93
C LEU A 69 -2.96 -3.83 -3.79
N HIS A 70 -2.77 -3.34 -2.57
CA HIS A 70 -2.66 -4.14 -1.35
C HIS A 70 -3.93 -4.97 -1.08
N GLU A 71 -5.11 -4.36 -1.18
CA GLU A 71 -6.39 -5.07 -1.06
C GLU A 71 -6.57 -6.15 -2.16
N SER A 72 -6.05 -5.88 -3.37
CA SER A 72 -6.05 -6.84 -4.48
C SER A 72 -5.14 -8.05 -4.22
N VAL A 73 -4.02 -7.88 -3.50
CA VAL A 73 -3.13 -8.99 -3.11
C VAL A 73 -3.91 -10.05 -2.33
N HIS A 74 -4.73 -9.60 -1.37
CA HIS A 74 -5.50 -10.46 -0.47
C HIS A 74 -6.85 -10.91 -1.02
N GLY A 75 -7.26 -10.40 -2.18
CA GLY A 75 -8.55 -10.74 -2.78
C GLY A 75 -9.74 -10.12 -2.04
N SER A 76 -9.53 -9.11 -1.20
CA SER A 76 -10.60 -8.51 -0.38
C SER A 76 -11.63 -7.79 -1.25
N ILE A 77 -11.23 -7.27 -2.41
CA ILE A 77 -12.09 -6.47 -3.29
C ILE A 77 -13.30 -7.25 -3.78
N ARG A 78 -13.10 -8.52 -4.17
CA ARG A 78 -14.18 -9.39 -4.66
C ARG A 78 -15.01 -10.06 -3.55
N GLY A 79 -14.55 -9.96 -2.31
CA GLY A 79 -15.09 -10.72 -1.19
C GLY A 79 -15.14 -12.24 -1.47
N LYS A 80 -16.29 -12.86 -1.18
CA LYS A 80 -16.51 -14.30 -1.39
C LYS A 80 -16.82 -14.66 -2.85
N ASN A 81 -17.17 -13.68 -3.69
CA ASN A 81 -17.57 -13.95 -5.06
C ASN A 81 -16.36 -14.23 -5.96
N LYS A 82 -16.09 -15.51 -6.23
CA LYS A 82 -14.94 -15.96 -7.03
C LYS A 82 -15.05 -15.56 -8.52
N SER A 83 -16.26 -15.37 -9.05
CA SER A 83 -16.43 -14.94 -10.45
C SER A 83 -15.92 -13.52 -10.70
N LEU A 84 -15.75 -12.71 -9.64
CA LEU A 84 -15.20 -11.36 -9.68
C LEU A 84 -13.68 -11.31 -9.44
N GLN A 85 -12.96 -12.42 -9.57
CA GLN A 85 -11.49 -12.43 -9.49
C GLN A 85 -10.84 -11.50 -10.52
N TRP A 86 -11.40 -11.42 -11.74
CA TRP A 86 -10.91 -10.51 -12.77
C TRP A 86 -10.99 -9.04 -12.34
N LEU A 87 -12.01 -8.65 -11.56
CA LEU A 87 -12.19 -7.28 -11.07
C LEU A 87 -11.14 -6.95 -10.00
N ASN A 88 -10.93 -7.89 -9.07
CA ASN A 88 -9.90 -7.77 -8.06
C ASN A 88 -8.52 -7.62 -8.69
N ASP A 89 -8.15 -8.53 -9.59
CA ASP A 89 -6.84 -8.52 -10.24
C ASP A 89 -6.70 -7.32 -11.18
N GLY A 90 -7.76 -6.97 -11.92
CA GLY A 90 -7.78 -5.79 -12.78
C GLY A 90 -7.46 -4.50 -12.03
N LEU A 91 -8.09 -4.27 -10.87
CA LEU A 91 -7.78 -3.11 -10.03
C LEU A 91 -6.36 -3.14 -9.47
N GLY A 92 -5.84 -4.33 -9.14
CA GLY A 92 -4.45 -4.49 -8.74
C GLY A 92 -3.47 -4.20 -9.89
N TYR A 93 -3.75 -4.67 -11.11
CA TYR A 93 -2.95 -4.36 -12.29
C TYR A 93 -2.93 -2.86 -12.58
N LEU A 94 -4.10 -2.20 -12.60
CA LEU A 94 -4.21 -0.75 -12.79
C LEU A 94 -3.42 0.02 -11.73
N SER A 95 -3.57 -0.35 -10.46
CA SER A 95 -2.86 0.30 -9.35
C SER A 95 -1.35 0.06 -9.43
N GLY A 96 -0.92 -1.15 -9.78
CA GLY A 96 0.49 -1.50 -9.97
C GLY A 96 1.19 -0.64 -11.01
N THR A 97 0.49 -0.19 -12.06
CA THR A 97 1.07 0.74 -13.06
C THR A 97 1.48 2.08 -12.46
N ILE A 98 0.78 2.57 -11.43
CA ILE A 98 1.09 3.85 -10.78
C ILE A 98 2.41 3.74 -10.02
N LEU A 99 2.63 2.63 -9.31
CA LEU A 99 3.81 2.41 -8.47
C LEU A 99 5.03 1.86 -9.22
N LEU A 100 4.85 1.33 -10.44
CA LEU A 100 5.80 0.38 -11.06
C LEU A 100 6.05 -0.85 -10.16
N THR A 101 4.99 -1.27 -9.46
CA THR A 101 4.99 -2.47 -8.61
C THR A 101 3.91 -3.42 -9.14
N PRO A 102 4.23 -4.28 -10.12
CA PRO A 102 3.27 -5.21 -10.72
C PRO A 102 2.65 -6.12 -9.66
N LEU A 103 1.34 -6.37 -9.76
CA LEU A 103 0.62 -7.30 -8.89
C LEU A 103 1.23 -8.70 -8.96
N THR A 104 1.72 -9.11 -10.13
CA THR A 104 2.34 -10.43 -10.32
C THR A 104 3.56 -10.65 -9.43
N VAL A 105 4.39 -9.62 -9.22
CA VAL A 105 5.59 -9.72 -8.35
C VAL A 105 5.27 -9.37 -6.90
N HIS A 106 4.37 -8.42 -6.69
CA HIS A 106 4.05 -7.94 -5.34
C HIS A 106 3.26 -8.95 -4.52
N ARG A 107 2.27 -9.63 -5.11
CA ARG A 107 1.47 -10.62 -4.40
C ARG A 107 2.31 -11.70 -3.69
N PRO A 108 3.23 -12.42 -4.35
CA PRO A 108 4.03 -13.44 -3.67
C PRO A 108 5.01 -12.85 -2.64
N GLU A 109 5.58 -11.68 -2.90
CA GLU A 109 6.49 -11.00 -1.96
C GLU A 109 5.75 -10.57 -0.69
N HIS A 110 4.62 -9.87 -0.83
CA HIS A 110 3.84 -9.39 0.30
C HIS A 110 3.22 -10.53 1.13
N LEU A 111 2.80 -11.63 0.48
CA LEU A 111 2.37 -12.83 1.20
C LEU A 111 3.52 -13.51 1.95
N SER A 112 4.75 -13.43 1.43
CA SER A 112 5.94 -13.90 2.14
C SER A 112 6.25 -13.02 3.35
N HIS A 113 6.07 -11.70 3.22
CA HIS A 113 6.15 -10.76 4.34
C HIS A 113 5.18 -11.14 5.47
N HIS A 114 3.88 -11.29 5.20
CA HIS A 114 2.91 -11.72 6.22
C HIS A 114 3.27 -13.03 6.93
N ALA A 115 3.89 -13.97 6.21
CA ALA A 115 4.30 -15.25 6.79
C ALA A 115 5.57 -15.14 7.65
N ASN A 116 6.37 -14.10 7.43
CA ASN A 116 7.71 -13.95 8.01
C ASN A 116 7.96 -12.56 8.64
N THR A 117 6.91 -11.81 9.00
CA THR A 117 7.04 -10.45 9.53
C THR A 117 8.05 -10.42 10.69
N ASN A 118 9.06 -9.55 10.60
CA ASN A 118 10.16 -9.37 11.55
C ASN A 118 11.08 -10.61 11.76
N HIS A 119 10.97 -11.66 10.94
CA HIS A 119 11.83 -12.85 11.03
C HIS A 119 13.18 -12.70 10.29
N GLY A 120 13.93 -11.64 10.61
CA GLY A 120 15.26 -11.43 10.02
C GLY A 120 15.21 -11.41 8.48
N ASP A 121 16.22 -12.00 7.84
CA ASP A 121 16.37 -12.07 6.38
C ASP A 121 15.21 -12.82 5.66
N ARG A 122 14.30 -13.47 6.39
CA ARG A 122 13.12 -14.12 5.79
C ARG A 122 12.00 -13.12 5.49
N ASP A 123 12.01 -11.97 6.15
CA ASP A 123 11.11 -10.87 5.84
C ASP A 123 11.66 -10.09 4.64
N PRO A 124 10.99 -10.07 3.47
CA PRO A 124 11.49 -9.31 2.33
C PRO A 124 11.47 -7.79 2.56
N ASP A 125 10.69 -7.28 3.52
CA ASP A 125 10.48 -5.85 3.75
C ASP A 125 11.49 -5.21 4.73
N GLN A 126 12.58 -5.89 5.08
CA GLN A 126 13.61 -5.36 5.98
C GLN A 126 14.27 -4.06 5.49
N TYR A 127 14.26 -3.80 4.18
CA TYR A 127 14.79 -2.57 3.61
C TYR A 127 14.10 -1.32 4.18
N SER A 128 12.87 -1.45 4.68
CA SER A 128 12.07 -0.35 5.23
C SER A 128 12.72 0.32 6.45
N ALA A 129 13.57 -0.40 7.21
CA ALA A 129 14.25 0.13 8.38
C ALA A 129 15.14 1.36 8.07
N GLY A 130 15.70 1.41 6.85
CA GLY A 130 16.54 2.52 6.40
C GLY A 130 15.79 3.83 6.06
N ILE A 131 14.45 3.83 6.05
CA ILE A 131 13.64 4.98 5.61
C ILE A 131 13.73 6.19 6.54
N VAL A 132 14.23 6.00 7.77
CA VAL A 132 14.48 7.05 8.76
C VAL A 132 15.98 7.28 9.01
N GLY A 133 16.84 6.68 8.19
CA GLY A 133 18.29 6.78 8.32
C GLY A 133 18.88 8.00 7.63
N SER A 134 20.16 7.90 7.28
CA SER A 134 20.87 8.88 6.46
C SER A 134 20.22 9.04 5.08
N PRO A 135 20.48 10.14 4.35
CA PRO A 135 19.94 10.32 2.99
C PRO A 135 20.22 9.14 2.06
N ARG A 136 21.43 8.56 2.13
CA ARG A 136 21.81 7.37 1.34
C ARG A 136 20.93 6.16 1.67
N GLU A 137 20.59 5.95 2.93
CA GLU A 137 19.72 4.85 3.36
C GLU A 137 18.29 5.09 2.91
N ILE A 138 17.79 6.32 3.01
CA ILE A 138 16.47 6.70 2.49
C ILE A 138 16.38 6.38 0.99
N PHE A 139 17.35 6.83 0.19
CA PHE A 139 17.39 6.55 -1.25
C PHE A 139 17.42 5.04 -1.52
N ARG A 140 18.20 4.27 -0.76
CA ARG A 140 18.25 2.81 -0.88
C ARG A 140 16.91 2.18 -0.53
N SER A 141 16.27 2.56 0.57
CA SER A 141 14.97 2.02 1.00
C SER A 141 13.86 2.34 -0.01
N VAL A 142 13.84 3.54 -0.59
CA VAL A 142 12.89 3.88 -1.64
C VAL A 142 13.12 3.04 -2.89
N TRP A 143 14.38 2.87 -3.31
CA TRP A 143 14.72 2.02 -4.45
C TRP A 143 14.35 0.55 -4.20
N ASP A 144 14.71 0.00 -3.03
CA ASP A 144 14.45 -1.38 -2.68
C ASP A 144 12.95 -1.65 -2.46
N GLY A 145 12.16 -0.65 -2.06
CA GLY A 145 10.69 -0.74 -2.02
C GLY A 145 10.05 -1.10 -3.36
N VAL A 146 10.72 -0.82 -4.48
CA VAL A 146 10.33 -1.29 -5.81
C VAL A 146 11.17 -2.49 -6.24
N ALA A 147 12.49 -2.42 -6.11
CA ALA A 147 13.39 -3.43 -6.66
C ALA A 147 13.27 -4.81 -5.99
N THR A 148 13.01 -4.86 -4.68
CA THR A 148 12.85 -6.12 -3.92
C THR A 148 11.69 -6.95 -4.46
N GLN A 149 10.61 -6.31 -4.88
CA GLN A 149 9.44 -6.96 -5.47
C GLN A 149 9.85 -7.85 -6.66
N TYR A 150 10.62 -7.27 -7.59
CA TYR A 150 11.16 -7.98 -8.74
C TYR A 150 12.20 -9.02 -8.35
N ARG A 151 13.19 -8.65 -7.52
CA ARG A 151 14.27 -9.56 -7.10
C ARG A 151 13.71 -10.82 -6.43
N PHE A 152 12.73 -10.66 -5.55
CA PHE A 152 12.05 -11.75 -4.86
C PHE A 152 11.37 -12.67 -5.87
N TYR A 153 10.56 -12.13 -6.79
CA TYR A 153 9.89 -12.95 -7.80
C TYR A 153 10.89 -13.68 -8.71
N MET A 154 11.95 -13.00 -9.17
CA MET A 154 12.95 -13.60 -10.05
C MET A 154 13.70 -14.74 -9.38
N SER A 155 14.04 -14.61 -8.10
CA SER A 155 14.79 -15.64 -7.37
C SER A 155 13.92 -16.82 -6.92
N THR A 156 12.64 -16.59 -6.62
CA THR A 156 11.79 -17.62 -5.99
C THR A 156 10.72 -18.21 -6.90
N HIS A 157 10.22 -17.44 -7.89
CA HIS A 157 9.03 -17.79 -8.67
C HIS A 157 9.27 -17.90 -10.18
N TRP A 158 10.12 -17.08 -10.79
CA TRP A 158 10.21 -16.96 -12.26
C TRP A 158 10.36 -18.30 -12.99
N GLN A 159 11.31 -19.14 -12.57
CA GLN A 159 11.58 -20.44 -13.20
C GLN A 159 10.47 -21.49 -12.96
N LYS A 160 9.68 -21.33 -11.89
CA LYS A 160 8.63 -22.28 -11.48
C LYS A 160 7.24 -21.85 -11.95
N ALA A 161 7.08 -20.56 -12.29
CA ALA A 161 5.79 -19.99 -12.65
C ALA A 161 5.34 -20.46 -14.04
N PRO A 162 4.03 -20.68 -14.25
CA PRO A 162 3.50 -20.93 -15.59
C PRO A 162 3.82 -19.75 -16.53
N ALA A 163 4.11 -20.04 -17.81
CA ALA A 163 4.48 -19.02 -18.80
C ALA A 163 3.50 -17.84 -18.86
N ARG A 164 2.19 -18.09 -18.75
CA ARG A 164 1.15 -17.05 -18.71
C ARG A 164 1.34 -16.02 -17.60
N ARG A 165 1.90 -16.41 -16.45
CA ARG A 165 2.14 -15.52 -15.32
C ARG A 165 3.35 -14.62 -15.59
N ASN A 166 4.42 -15.18 -16.13
CA ASN A 166 5.59 -14.38 -16.54
C ASN A 166 5.24 -13.43 -17.70
N ALA A 167 4.40 -13.87 -18.65
CA ALA A 167 3.85 -13.01 -19.70
C ALA A 167 3.00 -11.86 -19.13
N MET A 168 2.20 -12.12 -18.08
CA MET A 168 1.44 -11.08 -17.40
C MET A 168 2.36 -10.03 -16.75
N LEU A 169 3.42 -10.46 -16.06
CA LEU A 169 4.43 -9.54 -15.52
C LEU A 169 5.03 -8.65 -16.61
N ILE A 170 5.42 -9.25 -17.74
CA ILE A 170 5.95 -8.49 -18.89
C ILE A 170 4.93 -7.46 -19.37
N LEU A 171 3.65 -7.85 -19.51
CA LEU A 171 2.57 -6.93 -19.90
C LEU A 171 2.37 -5.79 -18.88
N GLU A 172 2.39 -6.07 -17.59
CA GLU A 172 2.28 -5.06 -16.53
C GLU A 172 3.43 -4.04 -16.61
N ILE A 173 4.67 -4.51 -16.86
CA ILE A 173 5.84 -3.64 -17.05
C ILE A 173 5.65 -2.77 -18.29
N PHE A 174 5.28 -3.37 -19.43
CA PHE A 174 5.05 -2.62 -20.67
C PHE A 174 3.94 -1.60 -20.51
N LEU A 175 2.85 -1.93 -19.81
CA LEU A 175 1.76 -1.01 -19.54
C LEU A 175 2.22 0.14 -18.62
N GLY A 176 2.93 -0.16 -17.53
CA GLY A 176 3.45 0.84 -16.60
C GLY A 176 4.46 1.81 -17.22
N ILE A 177 5.33 1.30 -18.12
CA ILE A 177 6.26 2.13 -18.91
C ILE A 177 5.49 2.90 -19.99
N GLY A 178 4.61 2.23 -20.74
CA GLY A 178 3.83 2.82 -21.82
C GLY A 178 3.00 4.01 -21.35
N LEU A 179 2.34 3.91 -20.20
CA LEU A 179 1.56 5.01 -19.63
C LEU A 179 2.42 6.22 -19.23
N ARG A 180 3.71 6.02 -18.90
CA ARG A 180 4.67 7.12 -18.62
C ARG A 180 5.22 7.74 -19.90
N VAL A 181 5.40 6.93 -20.94
CA VAL A 181 5.90 7.39 -22.25
C VAL A 181 4.80 8.12 -23.04
N LEU A 182 3.54 7.70 -22.90
CA LEU A 182 2.43 8.21 -23.68
C LEU A 182 2.26 9.75 -23.61
N PRO A 183 2.32 10.42 -22.44
CA PRO A 183 2.27 11.89 -22.38
C PRO A 183 3.37 12.56 -23.19
N PHE A 184 4.58 11.99 -23.26
CA PHE A 184 5.66 12.51 -24.10
C PHE A 184 5.35 12.32 -25.58
N VAL A 185 4.88 11.13 -25.98
CA VAL A 185 4.48 10.86 -27.37
C VAL A 185 3.40 11.84 -27.82
N VAL A 186 2.38 12.06 -26.99
CA VAL A 186 1.30 13.02 -27.27
C VAL A 186 1.82 14.46 -27.30
N LEU A 187 2.74 14.82 -26.40
CA LEU A 187 3.36 16.15 -26.40
C LEU A 187 4.14 16.41 -27.69
N PHE A 188 5.00 15.49 -28.10
CA PHE A 188 5.83 15.65 -29.31
C PHE A 188 5.04 15.51 -30.61
N SER A 189 3.93 14.76 -30.64
CA SER A 189 3.09 14.65 -31.83
C SER A 189 2.35 15.94 -32.20
N THR A 190 2.25 16.90 -31.27
CA THR A 190 1.68 18.23 -31.56
C THR A 190 2.51 19.05 -32.54
N ASN A 191 3.80 18.73 -32.71
CA ASN A 191 4.77 19.53 -33.47
C ASN A 191 4.79 21.02 -33.07
N ASN A 192 4.42 21.34 -31.82
CA ASN A 192 4.41 22.71 -31.29
C ASN A 192 5.69 22.96 -30.45
N PRO A 193 6.62 23.83 -30.92
CA PRO A 193 7.86 24.13 -30.18
C PRO A 193 7.64 24.71 -28.78
N GLU A 194 6.60 25.53 -28.59
CA GLU A 194 6.31 26.15 -27.29
C GLU A 194 5.91 25.08 -26.27
N LEU A 195 5.01 24.16 -26.64
CA LEU A 195 4.61 23.05 -25.77
C LEU A 195 5.77 22.07 -25.53
N THR A 196 6.46 21.68 -26.59
CA THR A 196 7.54 20.67 -26.50
C THR A 196 8.74 21.16 -25.71
N SER A 197 9.01 22.49 -25.64
CA SER A 197 10.04 23.05 -24.75
C SER A 197 9.82 22.70 -23.27
N GLY A 198 8.59 22.39 -22.87
CA GLY A 198 8.20 22.00 -21.51
C GLY A 198 8.37 20.52 -21.17
N TRP A 199 8.93 19.68 -22.05
CA TRP A 199 9.05 18.22 -21.85
C TRP A 199 9.69 17.82 -20.51
N TRP A 200 10.67 18.61 -20.04
CA TRP A 200 11.40 18.37 -18.80
C TRP A 200 10.47 18.36 -17.58
N ARG A 201 9.35 19.08 -17.64
CA ARG A 201 8.35 19.12 -16.55
C ARG A 201 7.76 17.75 -16.30
N LEU A 202 7.54 16.95 -17.34
CA LEU A 202 7.04 15.58 -17.22
C LEU A 202 8.08 14.67 -16.57
N VAL A 203 9.37 14.85 -16.92
CA VAL A 203 10.47 14.10 -16.28
C VAL A 203 10.54 14.44 -14.79
N VAL A 204 10.56 15.73 -14.44
CA VAL A 204 10.56 16.18 -13.04
C VAL A 204 9.34 15.67 -12.30
N LEU A 205 8.15 15.77 -12.92
CA LEU A 205 6.91 15.28 -12.35
C LEU A 205 7.02 13.80 -11.97
N PHE A 206 7.33 12.92 -12.93
CA PHE A 206 7.38 11.48 -12.68
C PHE A 206 8.52 11.05 -11.73
N LEU A 207 9.71 11.64 -11.85
CA LEU A 207 10.84 11.29 -10.98
C LEU A 207 10.62 11.75 -9.54
N VAL A 208 10.22 13.01 -9.35
CA VAL A 208 10.06 13.59 -8.01
C VAL A 208 8.81 13.03 -7.34
N SER A 209 7.66 12.99 -8.02
CA SER A 209 6.45 12.43 -7.41
C SER A 209 6.58 10.91 -7.19
N GLY A 210 7.26 10.19 -8.09
CA GLY A 210 7.52 8.76 -7.93
C GLY A 210 8.37 8.47 -6.71
N PHE A 211 9.51 9.18 -6.55
CA PHE A 211 10.38 9.03 -5.38
C PHE A 211 9.64 9.38 -4.08
N LEU A 212 8.99 10.55 -4.03
CA LEU A 212 8.29 11.00 -2.83
C LEU A 212 7.08 10.11 -2.50
N GLY A 213 6.36 9.62 -3.51
CA GLY A 213 5.23 8.70 -3.35
C GLY A 213 5.66 7.39 -2.70
N VAL A 214 6.75 6.79 -3.20
CA VAL A 214 7.32 5.56 -2.62
C VAL A 214 7.91 5.82 -1.24
N TYR A 215 8.57 6.97 -1.01
CA TYR A 215 9.05 7.36 0.32
C TYR A 215 7.92 7.42 1.36
N VAL A 216 6.85 8.15 1.05
CA VAL A 216 5.67 8.27 1.93
C VAL A 216 5.06 6.90 2.18
N LEU A 217 4.95 6.08 1.13
CA LEU A 217 4.44 4.71 1.24
C LEU A 217 5.29 3.86 2.19
N VAL A 218 6.60 3.73 1.95
CA VAL A 218 7.50 2.92 2.77
C VAL A 218 7.47 3.40 4.23
N TYR A 219 7.46 4.72 4.46
CA TYR A 219 7.39 5.26 5.81
C TYR A 219 6.07 4.93 6.52
N LEU A 220 4.93 5.24 5.89
CA LEU A 220 3.61 5.12 6.52
C LEU A 220 3.03 3.72 6.55
N PHE A 221 3.51 2.83 5.67
CA PHE A 221 2.95 1.49 5.47
C PHE A 221 3.92 0.37 5.86
N ALA A 222 5.19 0.45 5.45
CA ALA A 222 6.14 -0.62 5.72
C ALA A 222 6.95 -0.40 7.02
N TYR A 223 7.13 0.86 7.43
CA TYR A 223 7.96 1.19 8.59
C TYR A 223 7.13 1.50 9.84
N ILE A 224 6.44 2.64 9.91
CA ILE A 224 5.93 3.15 11.20
C ILE A 224 4.92 2.21 11.88
N VAL A 225 4.14 1.46 11.10
CA VAL A 225 3.09 0.55 11.59
C VAL A 225 3.63 -0.84 11.96
N HIS A 226 4.86 -1.17 11.57
CA HIS A 226 5.58 -2.41 11.92
C HIS A 226 6.34 -2.33 13.25
N ARG A 227 6.24 -1.19 13.96
CA ARG A 227 6.84 -1.05 15.29
C ARG A 227 6.30 -2.13 16.24
N PRO A 228 7.16 -2.76 17.07
CA PRO A 228 8.54 -2.35 17.37
C PRO A 228 9.63 -2.96 16.47
N HIS A 229 9.29 -3.65 15.37
CA HIS A 229 10.21 -4.34 14.43
C HIS A 229 10.98 -5.55 14.97
N THR A 230 10.96 -5.78 16.28
CA THR A 230 11.69 -6.88 16.94
C THR A 230 10.79 -8.02 17.39
N GLU A 231 9.49 -7.77 17.50
CA GLU A 231 8.52 -8.74 17.96
C GLU A 231 8.04 -9.59 16.79
N THR A 232 7.90 -10.88 17.02
CA THR A 232 7.32 -11.82 16.05
C THR A 232 6.04 -12.42 16.62
N GLY A 233 5.14 -12.85 15.75
CA GLY A 233 3.95 -13.58 16.12
C GLY A 233 2.66 -12.82 15.86
N ARG A 234 1.60 -13.58 15.65
CA ARG A 234 0.33 -13.17 15.02
C ARG A 234 -0.29 -11.84 15.49
N TYR A 235 -0.15 -11.48 16.77
CA TYR A 235 -0.73 -10.26 17.35
C TYR A 235 0.32 -9.17 17.63
N ARG A 236 1.61 -9.46 17.49
CA ARG A 236 2.71 -8.66 18.04
C ARG A 236 3.68 -8.10 17.01
N ASP A 237 3.70 -8.67 15.82
CA ASP A 237 4.60 -8.31 14.73
C ASP A 237 4.31 -6.94 14.08
N THR A 238 3.14 -6.38 14.36
CA THR A 238 2.65 -5.10 13.83
C THR A 238 1.85 -4.35 14.88
N SER A 239 1.50 -3.10 14.59
CA SER A 239 0.86 -2.21 15.56
C SER A 239 -0.41 -1.56 15.06
N THR A 240 -1.21 -1.11 16.02
CA THR A 240 -2.26 -0.11 15.79
C THR A 240 -1.79 1.23 16.37
N ILE A 241 -1.93 2.29 15.58
CA ILE A 241 -1.69 3.68 15.93
C ILE A 241 -3.04 4.41 15.97
N VAL A 242 -3.55 4.65 17.18
CA VAL A 242 -4.82 5.33 17.42
C VAL A 242 -4.61 6.85 17.45
N ILE A 243 -5.55 7.57 16.85
CA ILE A 243 -5.59 9.02 16.80
C ILE A 243 -6.79 9.49 17.61
N LYS A 244 -6.57 10.31 18.64
CA LYS A 244 -7.66 10.89 19.45
C LYS A 244 -8.09 12.26 18.91
N GLY A 245 -9.31 12.67 19.23
CA GLY A 245 -9.85 13.99 18.90
C GLY A 245 -10.64 14.07 17.59
N PRO A 246 -11.12 15.28 17.24
CA PRO A 246 -12.12 15.50 16.19
C PRO A 246 -11.60 15.12 14.79
N LEU A 247 -10.29 15.19 14.55
CA LEU A 247 -9.68 14.87 13.27
C LEU A 247 -9.37 13.37 13.08
N SER A 248 -9.65 12.51 14.08
CA SER A 248 -9.27 11.09 14.03
C SER A 248 -9.78 10.38 12.78
N LYS A 249 -11.06 10.57 12.43
CA LYS A 249 -11.67 9.95 11.24
C LYS A 249 -11.02 10.43 9.94
N VAL A 250 -10.68 11.72 9.86
CA VAL A 250 -10.09 12.32 8.67
C VAL A 250 -8.68 11.78 8.47
N VAL A 251 -7.84 11.79 9.51
CA VAL A 251 -6.47 11.29 9.41
C VAL A 251 -6.46 9.78 9.12
N THR A 252 -7.30 8.99 9.78
CA THR A 252 -7.46 7.55 9.47
C THR A 252 -7.87 7.33 8.01
N LEU A 253 -8.79 8.14 7.48
CA LEU A 253 -9.21 8.05 6.08
C LEU A 253 -8.04 8.32 5.12
N PHE A 254 -7.30 9.41 5.32
CA PHE A 254 -6.17 9.76 4.46
C PHE A 254 -4.97 8.80 4.60
N TRP A 255 -4.83 8.16 5.76
CA TRP A 255 -3.86 7.07 5.96
C TRP A 255 -4.35 5.73 5.37
N GLY A 256 -5.54 5.69 4.73
CA GLY A 256 -6.08 4.46 4.15
C GLY A 256 -6.35 3.38 5.20
N TYR A 257 -6.68 3.80 6.42
CA TYR A 257 -6.88 2.96 7.60
C TYR A 257 -5.65 2.12 8.02
N GLN A 258 -4.47 2.38 7.44
CA GLN A 258 -3.25 1.63 7.74
C GLN A 258 -2.68 1.94 9.11
N ASN A 259 -3.12 3.02 9.76
CA ASN A 259 -2.90 3.20 11.19
C ASN A 259 -3.53 2.08 12.05
N TYR A 260 -4.31 1.16 11.49
CA TYR A 260 -4.78 -0.07 12.11
C TYR A 260 -4.13 -1.33 11.50
N HIS A 261 -2.85 -1.25 11.09
CA HIS A 261 -2.17 -2.31 10.34
C HIS A 261 -2.13 -3.68 11.05
N SER A 262 -2.16 -3.71 12.38
CA SER A 262 -2.28 -4.99 13.10
C SER A 262 -3.57 -5.75 12.76
N ILE A 263 -4.68 -5.05 12.49
CA ILE A 263 -5.92 -5.68 12.02
C ILE A 263 -5.74 -6.28 10.64
N HIS A 264 -5.00 -5.58 9.78
CA HIS A 264 -4.67 -6.07 8.46
C HIS A 264 -3.88 -7.40 8.53
N HIS A 265 -2.79 -7.46 9.29
CA HIS A 265 -2.00 -8.68 9.46
C HIS A 265 -2.79 -9.83 10.08
N LEU A 266 -3.66 -9.52 11.04
CA LEU A 266 -4.52 -10.53 11.68
C LEU A 266 -5.58 -11.10 10.72
N PHE A 267 -6.22 -10.23 9.95
CA PHE A 267 -7.40 -10.54 9.14
C PHE A 267 -7.35 -9.87 7.75
N PRO A 268 -6.40 -10.26 6.88
CA PRO A 268 -6.11 -9.54 5.63
C PRO A 268 -7.25 -9.55 4.61
N SER A 269 -8.25 -10.42 4.78
CA SER A 269 -9.46 -10.45 3.96
C SER A 269 -10.48 -9.37 4.31
N VAL A 270 -10.34 -8.73 5.47
CA VAL A 270 -11.20 -7.62 5.90
C VAL A 270 -10.88 -6.41 5.03
N PRO A 271 -11.85 -5.75 4.40
CA PRO A 271 -11.57 -4.54 3.64
C PRO A 271 -11.06 -3.40 4.53
N PHE A 272 -10.10 -2.61 4.05
CA PHE A 272 -9.42 -1.58 4.86
C PHE A 272 -10.34 -0.61 5.60
N PHE A 273 -11.46 -0.21 4.99
CA PHE A 273 -12.44 0.70 5.60
C PHE A 273 -13.23 0.08 6.78
N HIS A 274 -13.00 -1.18 7.10
CA HIS A 274 -13.53 -1.87 8.28
C HIS A 274 -12.49 -2.09 9.40
N TYR A 275 -11.22 -1.73 9.20
CA TYR A 275 -10.18 -2.02 10.19
C TYR A 275 -10.43 -1.37 11.54
N ARG A 276 -10.81 -0.09 11.57
CA ARG A 276 -11.12 0.63 12.81
C ARG A 276 -12.28 -0.04 13.57
N ARG A 277 -13.36 -0.39 12.86
CA ARG A 277 -14.51 -1.05 13.47
C ARG A 277 -14.11 -2.39 14.08
N LEU A 278 -13.37 -3.21 13.33
CA LEU A 278 -12.92 -4.51 13.83
C LEU A 278 -12.00 -4.34 15.04
N PHE A 279 -11.07 -3.37 15.01
CA PHE A 279 -10.25 -3.03 16.16
C PHE A 279 -11.10 -2.69 17.39
N ASP A 280 -12.10 -1.83 17.23
CA ASP A 280 -12.99 -1.44 18.33
C ASP A 280 -13.70 -2.69 18.91
N ASP A 281 -14.21 -3.58 18.03
CA ASP A 281 -14.92 -4.83 18.39
C ASP A 281 -14.03 -5.85 19.13
N ILE A 282 -12.71 -5.86 18.89
CA ILE A 282 -11.77 -6.85 19.46
C ILE A 282 -10.69 -6.22 20.34
N SER A 283 -10.80 -4.95 20.68
CA SER A 283 -9.78 -4.16 21.40
C SER A 283 -9.32 -4.82 22.71
N GLY A 284 -10.26 -5.35 23.50
CA GLY A 284 -9.92 -6.11 24.71
C GLY A 284 -9.14 -7.40 24.43
N ILE A 285 -9.42 -8.08 23.31
CA ILE A 285 -8.66 -9.26 22.87
C ILE A 285 -7.25 -8.84 22.45
N MET A 286 -7.10 -7.70 21.77
CA MET A 286 -5.80 -7.16 21.37
C MET A 286 -4.90 -6.93 22.58
N ASP A 287 -5.45 -6.33 23.65
CA ASP A 287 -4.73 -6.12 24.91
C ASP A 287 -4.29 -7.44 25.56
N GLU A 288 -5.22 -8.41 25.70
CA GLU A 288 -4.93 -9.72 26.30
C GLU A 288 -3.89 -10.53 25.50
N MET A 289 -3.88 -10.38 24.17
CA MET A 289 -2.90 -11.02 23.29
C MET A 289 -1.55 -10.27 23.26
N GLY A 290 -1.45 -9.12 23.92
CA GLY A 290 -0.25 -8.30 24.01
C GLY A 290 0.07 -7.54 22.72
N ALA A 291 -0.95 -7.15 21.96
CA ALA A 291 -0.75 -6.42 20.72
C ALA A 291 -0.16 -5.01 20.95
N PRO A 292 0.84 -4.58 20.17
CA PRO A 292 1.35 -3.22 20.24
C PRO A 292 0.30 -2.18 19.82
N ILE A 293 -0.15 -1.36 20.77
CA ILE A 293 -1.07 -0.26 20.53
C ILE A 293 -0.40 1.04 20.96
N TYR A 294 -0.42 2.02 20.07
CA TYR A 294 0.16 3.34 20.27
C TYR A 294 -0.91 4.41 20.09
N GLN A 295 -0.80 5.48 20.85
CA GLN A 295 -1.52 6.72 20.61
C GLN A 295 -0.59 7.71 19.90
N LEU A 296 -1.05 8.30 18.80
CA LEU A 296 -0.39 9.45 18.20
C LEU A 296 -0.63 10.69 19.07
N THR A 297 0.45 11.31 19.52
CA THR A 297 0.45 12.54 20.33
C THR A 297 1.37 13.59 19.68
N TRP A 298 1.31 14.82 20.17
CA TRP A 298 2.24 15.89 19.75
C TRP A 298 3.71 15.58 20.05
N ALA A 299 3.98 14.71 21.04
CA ALA A 299 5.33 14.26 21.39
C ALA A 299 5.76 12.98 20.65
N GLY A 300 4.92 12.46 19.74
CA GLY A 300 5.16 11.20 19.02
C GLY A 300 4.23 10.08 19.47
N LEU A 301 4.67 8.83 19.28
CA LEU A 301 3.90 7.64 19.59
C LEU A 301 4.06 7.24 21.06
N ARG A 302 2.96 7.24 21.80
CA ARG A 302 2.91 6.76 23.19
C ARG A 302 2.28 5.38 23.24
N LYS A 303 2.98 4.36 23.75
CA LYS A 303 2.40 3.03 23.95
C LYS A 303 1.26 3.11 24.98
N ILE A 304 0.13 2.48 24.67
CA ILE A 304 -1.07 2.44 25.52
C ILE A 304 -1.68 1.03 25.48
N ARG A 305 -2.66 0.77 26.34
CA ARG A 305 -3.60 -0.33 26.14
C ARG A 305 -4.85 0.18 25.44
N ALA A 306 -5.55 -0.70 24.74
CA ALA A 306 -6.85 -0.40 24.14
C ALA A 306 -7.88 0.00 25.21
N ALA A 307 -7.80 -0.60 26.40
CA ALA A 307 -8.62 -0.23 27.56
C ALA A 307 -8.45 1.24 28.02
N ASP A 308 -7.40 1.94 27.59
CA ASP A 308 -7.12 3.33 27.93
C ASP A 308 -7.66 4.34 26.88
N LEU A 309 -8.43 3.85 25.89
CA LEU A 309 -8.95 4.65 24.77
C LEU A 309 -10.18 5.49 25.09
#